data_AF-A0A0H4WXN7-F1
#
_entry.id   AF-A0A0H4WXN7-F1
#
_cell.length_a   1.000
_cell.length_b   1.000
_cell.length_c   1.000
_cell.angle_alpha   90.00
_cell.angle_beta   90.00
_cell.angle_gamma   90.00
#
_symmetry.space_group_name_H-M   'P 1'
#
loop_
_entity.id
_entity.type
_entity.pdbx_description
1 polymer ?
#
loop_
_entity_poly.entity_id
_entity_poly.type
_entity_poly.pdbx_seq_one_letter_code
_entity_poly.pdbx_strand_id
1 'polypeptide(L)'
;MGLPPEDASAAVWNHRLCHGAHAPRALHPGTPCTSGHIPRAKCPAERLAPASSAHMGARHLPCTAGRPMDDKRPLLSQVPFRLGVTLAVFLIPVLGHGVTLPGLFHALWGDAVHFPEPEGLNLFKLGLVPFLCSFVVVEVVTALVPSWRILRRSGPIERGGLRTLARVLGGVFAVFAALGVAFVSDGPLFLDFGEDPAPVTPGSFPFLEVWFVLAAAPFFLHALTVAVDRYGLGSGYAAVLLGLAVPEVVEALMRWSLPWARTGIPLGTVVPLVLVLGAVLVCVTWMMTGTACELFSHDDAPVAPRIPTGGLIPAYLATGFIGLLPLTLLFGRSDSLWLQPACAVALLAVATGVLSACFFWPGVVGSRWAAYADPNGGCSSQVRTHMTVRAKAMLPTATAWSVLFGLVVVLPTLLIPKELDLPLMTLPGLVLAVAWVLDVSHEARGLRHRTWTPAWPLHSVLDVEPALGALTAADIPAMARGASVRGLFHIFGPYHPLDVLVPPGHVEAARRVLGRGNGGWPPPVTDTVA
;
A
#
# COMPACT_ATOMS: atom_id res chain seq x y z
N MET A 1 17.48 17.99 64.96
CA MET A 1 17.77 18.27 63.54
C MET A 1 16.53 17.85 62.77
N GLY A 2 15.73 18.68 62.12
CA GLY A 2 15.87 20.06 61.68
C GLY A 2 15.20 20.17 60.32
N LEU A 3 13.92 20.59 60.29
CA LEU A 3 13.21 21.29 59.21
C LEU A 3 12.88 20.53 57.87
N PRO A 4 11.90 21.02 57.07
CA PRO A 4 10.75 20.24 56.58
C PRO A 4 10.69 20.17 55.01
N PRO A 5 9.57 19.78 54.34
CA PRO A 5 9.52 19.67 52.88
C PRO A 5 9.21 21.03 52.22
N GLU A 6 9.85 21.32 51.09
CA GLU A 6 9.58 22.50 50.26
C GLU A 6 8.61 22.18 49.12
N ASP A 7 7.50 22.90 49.13
CA ASP A 7 6.72 23.29 47.95
C ASP A 7 7.37 24.50 47.25
N ALA A 8 7.39 24.50 45.91
CA ALA A 8 7.40 25.70 45.06
C ALA A 8 6.85 25.31 43.68
N SER A 9 5.60 25.67 43.32
CA SER A 9 5.16 26.94 42.68
C SER A 9 5.88 27.23 41.35
N ALA A 10 5.32 27.83 40.29
CA ALA A 10 3.98 28.15 39.83
C ALA A 10 4.22 28.84 38.46
N ALA A 11 3.39 28.58 37.44
CA ALA A 11 3.22 29.51 36.32
C ALA A 11 1.84 29.28 35.67
N VAL A 12 0.83 29.90 36.28
CA VAL A 12 -0.48 30.13 35.70
C VAL A 12 -0.42 31.45 34.93
N TRP A 13 -0.75 31.44 33.65
CA TRP A 13 -1.03 32.65 32.88
C TRP A 13 -2.51 32.72 32.50
N ASN A 14 -3.12 33.80 32.96
CA ASN A 14 -4.47 34.27 32.71
C ASN A 14 -4.75 34.52 31.22
N HIS A 15 -5.97 34.24 30.77
CA HIS A 15 -6.65 35.12 29.82
C HIS A 15 -8.08 35.42 30.25
N ARG A 16 -8.37 36.71 30.19
CA ARG A 16 -9.54 37.42 30.71
C ARG A 16 -10.82 37.14 29.91
N LEU A 17 -11.89 37.00 30.69
CA LEU A 17 -13.23 37.58 30.55
C LEU A 17 -13.47 38.57 29.39
N CYS A 18 -14.58 38.35 28.67
CA CYS A 18 -15.57 39.37 28.36
C CYS A 18 -16.97 38.73 28.34
N HIS A 19 -17.75 39.02 29.39
CA HIS A 19 -19.21 38.87 29.41
C HIS A 19 -19.86 40.07 28.71
N GLY A 20 -21.00 39.83 28.07
CA GLY A 20 -21.95 40.85 27.62
C GLY A 20 -23.30 40.22 27.37
N ALA A 21 -24.09 40.09 28.43
CA ALA A 21 -25.46 39.57 28.41
C ALA A 21 -26.43 40.59 27.78
N HIS A 22 -27.51 40.10 27.15
CA HIS A 22 -28.89 40.52 27.44
C HIS A 22 -29.88 39.59 26.70
N ALA A 23 -30.73 38.93 27.48
CA ALA A 23 -32.00 38.35 27.02
C ALA A 23 -33.03 39.49 26.78
N PRO A 24 -34.11 39.24 26.03
CA PRO A 24 -35.36 38.97 26.75
C PRO A 24 -36.36 38.00 26.08
N ARG A 25 -37.15 37.39 26.97
CA ARG A 25 -38.58 37.00 26.96
C ARG A 25 -39.28 36.55 25.65
N ALA A 26 -39.94 35.40 25.82
CA ALA A 26 -41.00 34.85 24.98
C ALA A 26 -42.26 35.73 24.93
N LEU A 27 -42.95 35.70 23.77
CA LEU A 27 -44.40 35.83 23.61
C LEU A 27 -44.85 35.23 22.25
N HIS A 28 -46.07 34.70 22.30
CA HIS A 28 -46.90 33.87 21.40
C HIS A 28 -46.91 34.04 19.84
N PRO A 29 -47.50 33.04 19.13
CA PRO A 29 -47.55 32.95 17.67
C PRO A 29 -48.77 33.68 17.07
N GLY A 30 -48.63 34.20 15.85
CA GLY A 30 -49.76 34.69 15.08
C GLY A 30 -49.43 35.56 13.87
N THR A 31 -49.81 35.06 12.69
CA THR A 31 -50.18 35.78 11.45
C THR A 31 -49.11 36.36 10.51
N PRO A 32 -49.40 36.41 9.18
CA PRO A 32 -48.42 36.49 8.10
C PRO A 32 -48.35 37.90 7.47
N CYS A 33 -47.14 38.32 7.07
CA CYS A 33 -46.92 39.51 6.23
C CYS A 33 -46.01 39.10 5.07
N THR A 34 -46.54 38.95 3.86
CA THR A 34 -46.71 39.98 2.82
C THR A 34 -45.40 40.49 2.22
N SER A 35 -45.37 40.37 0.90
CA SER A 35 -44.34 40.77 -0.05
C SER A 35 -43.84 42.19 0.14
N GLY A 36 -42.53 42.36 0.26
CA GLY A 36 -41.85 43.65 0.26
C GLY A 36 -40.61 43.63 -0.60
N HIS A 37 -40.61 44.46 -1.64
CA HIS A 37 -39.53 44.74 -2.58
C HIS A 37 -38.15 44.96 -1.91
N ILE A 38 -37.12 44.33 -2.47
CA ILE A 38 -35.70 44.70 -2.22
C ILE A 38 -35.17 45.44 -3.46
N PRO A 39 -34.58 46.65 -3.30
CA PRO A 39 -33.94 47.36 -4.39
C PRO A 39 -32.54 46.78 -4.71
N ARG A 40 -32.26 46.62 -6.01
CA ARG A 40 -30.95 46.21 -6.55
C ARG A 40 -29.88 47.27 -6.25
N ALA A 41 -28.88 46.90 -5.45
CA ALA A 41 -27.64 47.65 -5.32
C ALA A 41 -26.73 47.39 -6.53
N LYS A 42 -26.14 48.47 -7.06
CA LYS A 42 -25.20 48.51 -8.19
C LYS A 42 -23.86 47.88 -7.79
N CYS A 43 -23.37 46.92 -8.56
CA CYS A 43 -21.95 46.52 -8.56
C CYS A 43 -21.15 47.49 -9.45
N PRO A 44 -20.03 48.06 -8.97
CA PRO A 44 -19.09 48.73 -9.85
C PRO A 44 -18.23 47.67 -10.55
N ALA A 45 -18.17 47.79 -11.87
CA ALA A 45 -17.23 47.06 -12.71
C ALA A 45 -15.83 47.65 -12.50
N GLU A 46 -14.89 46.83 -12.04
CA GLU A 46 -13.48 47.18 -12.03
C GLU A 46 -12.66 46.12 -12.78
N ARG A 47 -11.82 46.64 -13.67
CA ARG A 47 -11.07 45.97 -14.72
C ARG A 47 -9.92 45.18 -14.11
N LEU A 48 -9.79 43.91 -14.48
CA LEU A 48 -8.50 43.22 -14.46
C LEU A 48 -8.31 42.47 -15.78
N ALA A 49 -7.14 42.74 -16.37
CA ALA A 49 -6.66 42.25 -17.65
C ALA A 49 -6.55 40.71 -17.70
N PRO A 50 -6.58 40.10 -18.91
CA PRO A 50 -6.52 38.65 -19.04
C PRO A 50 -5.09 38.16 -18.82
N ALA A 51 -4.87 37.41 -17.75
CA ALA A 51 -3.71 36.54 -17.65
C ALA A 51 -3.91 35.38 -18.62
N SER A 52 -3.02 35.27 -19.61
CA SER A 52 -2.96 34.16 -20.57
C SER A 52 -2.70 32.85 -19.82
N SER A 53 -3.74 32.06 -19.59
CA SER A 53 -3.60 30.67 -19.22
C SER A 53 -3.25 29.88 -20.47
N ALA A 54 -1.99 29.45 -20.55
CA ALA A 54 -1.56 28.45 -21.50
C ALA A 54 -2.45 27.20 -21.32
N HIS A 55 -3.33 26.97 -22.28
CA HIS A 55 -4.06 25.71 -22.44
C HIS A 55 -3.03 24.60 -22.71
N MET A 56 -2.53 23.99 -21.63
CA MET A 56 -2.04 22.62 -21.71
C MET A 56 -3.24 21.75 -22.07
N GLY A 57 -3.35 21.42 -23.35
CA GLY A 57 -4.33 20.47 -23.86
C GLY A 57 -4.17 19.15 -23.13
N ALA A 58 -4.99 18.95 -22.09
CA ALA A 58 -5.18 17.67 -21.45
C ALA A 58 -5.83 16.75 -22.48
N ARG A 59 -4.98 16.07 -23.28
CA ARG A 59 -5.41 14.93 -24.09
C ARG A 59 -6.06 13.97 -23.10
N HIS A 60 -7.37 13.78 -23.23
CA HIS A 60 -8.11 12.72 -22.56
C HIS A 60 -7.42 11.40 -22.89
N LEU A 61 -6.52 10.96 -22.01
CA LEU A 61 -6.05 9.59 -22.05
C LEU A 61 -7.30 8.74 -21.82
N PRO A 62 -7.64 7.83 -22.75
CA PRO A 62 -8.81 6.99 -22.56
C PRO A 62 -8.60 6.26 -21.24
N CYS A 63 -9.57 6.42 -20.33
CA CYS A 63 -9.73 5.48 -19.23
C CYS A 63 -9.65 4.11 -19.88
N THR A 64 -8.62 3.34 -19.56
CA THR A 64 -8.48 1.96 -20.00
C THR A 64 -9.56 1.14 -19.29
N ALA A 65 -10.82 1.41 -19.62
CA ALA A 65 -11.88 0.42 -19.57
C ALA A 65 -11.34 -0.70 -20.46
N GLY A 66 -10.89 -1.78 -19.83
CA GLY A 66 -10.50 -2.98 -20.56
C GLY A 66 -11.63 -3.27 -21.54
N ARG A 67 -11.28 -3.48 -22.82
CA ARG A 67 -12.28 -3.86 -23.83
C ARG A 67 -13.17 -4.95 -23.22
N PRO A 68 -14.50 -4.82 -23.26
CA PRO A 68 -15.36 -5.91 -22.85
C PRO A 68 -14.96 -7.11 -23.70
N MET A 69 -14.44 -8.15 -23.06
CA MET A 69 -14.28 -9.44 -23.71
C MET A 69 -15.69 -9.93 -24.00
N ASP A 70 -16.13 -9.76 -25.26
CA ASP A 70 -17.37 -10.31 -25.81
C ASP A 70 -17.30 -11.85 -25.97
N ASP A 71 -16.39 -12.49 -25.22
CA ASP A 71 -16.07 -13.90 -25.36
C ASP A 71 -17.05 -14.70 -24.49
N LYS A 72 -18.10 -15.24 -25.14
CA LYS A 72 -19.16 -16.10 -24.58
C LYS A 72 -18.63 -17.45 -24.07
N ARG A 73 -17.37 -17.55 -23.63
CA ARG A 73 -16.84 -18.79 -23.06
C ARG A 73 -17.51 -19.07 -21.73
N PRO A 74 -17.84 -20.35 -21.44
CA PRO A 74 -18.44 -20.74 -20.18
C PRO A 74 -17.56 -20.31 -19.00
N LEU A 75 -18.19 -19.69 -18.01
CA LEU A 75 -17.61 -19.13 -16.79
C LEU A 75 -16.50 -19.97 -16.13
N LEU A 76 -16.70 -21.30 -16.07
CA LEU A 76 -15.77 -22.22 -15.43
C LEU A 76 -14.44 -22.38 -16.20
N SER A 77 -14.41 -22.10 -17.51
CA SER A 77 -13.19 -22.19 -18.31
C SER A 77 -12.21 -21.04 -18.06
N GLN A 78 -12.65 -19.95 -17.42
CA GLN A 78 -11.81 -18.77 -17.20
C GLN A 78 -10.92 -18.89 -15.97
N VAL A 79 -11.36 -19.58 -14.92
CA VAL A 79 -10.58 -19.77 -13.68
C VAL A 79 -9.21 -20.41 -13.92
N PRO A 80 -9.07 -21.55 -14.62
CA PRO A 80 -7.77 -22.17 -14.84
C PRO A 80 -6.85 -21.29 -15.68
N PHE A 81 -7.37 -20.57 -16.68
CA PHE A 81 -6.59 -19.63 -17.48
C PHE A 81 -6.05 -18.47 -16.62
N ARG A 82 -6.92 -17.81 -15.86
CA ARG A 82 -6.51 -16.69 -15.00
C ARG A 82 -5.54 -17.13 -13.91
N LEU A 83 -5.77 -18.29 -13.31
CA LEU A 83 -4.84 -18.88 -12.35
C LEU A 83 -3.49 -19.19 -13.01
N GLY A 84 -3.50 -19.74 -14.23
CA GLY A 84 -2.30 -19.99 -15.02
C GLY A 84 -1.48 -18.72 -15.29
N VAL A 85 -2.14 -17.60 -15.62
CA VAL A 85 -1.47 -16.30 -15.78
C VAL A 85 -0.83 -15.85 -14.46
N THR A 86 -1.55 -15.91 -13.34
CA THR A 86 -1.00 -15.50 -12.04
C THR A 86 0.19 -16.38 -11.63
N LEU A 87 0.08 -17.71 -11.80
CA LEU A 87 1.16 -18.65 -11.51
C LEU A 87 2.38 -18.43 -12.40
N ALA A 88 2.18 -18.20 -13.71
CA ALA A 88 3.27 -17.89 -14.63
C ALA A 88 4.01 -16.62 -14.19
N VAL A 89 3.27 -15.56 -13.85
CA VAL A 89 3.88 -14.31 -13.37
C VAL A 89 4.60 -14.48 -12.02
N PHE A 90 4.05 -15.28 -11.11
CA PHE A 90 4.72 -15.62 -9.85
C PHE A 90 6.03 -16.40 -10.08
N LEU A 91 6.07 -17.33 -11.04
CA LEU A 91 7.25 -18.15 -11.32
C LEU A 91 8.39 -17.39 -12.02
N ILE A 92 8.09 -16.34 -12.80
CA ILE A 92 9.13 -15.55 -13.49
C ILE A 92 10.22 -15.02 -12.54
N PRO A 93 9.91 -14.28 -11.46
CA PRO A 93 10.91 -13.81 -10.50
C PRO A 93 11.59 -14.95 -9.72
N VAL A 94 10.89 -16.06 -9.45
CA VAL A 94 11.48 -17.24 -8.81
C VAL A 94 12.60 -17.82 -9.69
N LEU A 95 12.32 -18.02 -10.98
CA LEU A 95 13.28 -18.57 -11.93
C LEU A 95 14.40 -17.57 -12.26
N GLY A 96 14.06 -16.28 -12.38
CA GLY A 96 15.04 -15.24 -12.68
C GLY A 96 16.00 -14.93 -11.53
N HIS A 97 15.73 -15.41 -10.32
CA HIS A 97 16.70 -15.35 -9.22
C HIS A 97 17.97 -16.16 -9.52
N GLY A 98 17.85 -17.27 -10.26
CA GLY A 98 19.00 -18.07 -10.71
C GLY A 98 19.69 -17.52 -11.96
N VAL A 99 19.19 -16.42 -12.54
CA VAL A 99 19.78 -15.79 -13.72
C VAL A 99 20.76 -14.71 -13.26
N THR A 100 22.04 -14.94 -13.54
CA THR A 100 23.11 -13.97 -13.28
C THR A 100 23.00 -12.78 -14.23
N LEU A 101 23.52 -11.63 -13.80
CA LEU A 101 23.51 -10.42 -14.61
C LEU A 101 24.45 -10.60 -15.83
N PRO A 102 24.00 -10.27 -17.05
CA PRO A 102 24.89 -10.23 -18.21
C PRO A 102 25.99 -9.19 -17.94
N GLY A 103 27.22 -9.49 -18.35
CA GLY A 103 28.42 -8.72 -18.00
C GLY A 103 29.28 -9.39 -16.92
N LEU A 104 28.68 -9.96 -15.88
CA LEU A 104 29.41 -10.76 -14.87
C LEU A 104 29.85 -12.13 -15.41
N PHE A 105 29.05 -12.72 -16.31
CA PHE A 105 29.34 -14.04 -16.89
C PHE A 105 30.65 -14.06 -17.70
N HIS A 106 30.98 -12.97 -18.39
CA HIS A 106 32.23 -12.85 -19.15
C HIS A 106 33.46 -12.67 -18.25
N ALA A 107 33.31 -12.04 -17.09
CA ALA A 107 34.39 -11.87 -16.13
C ALA A 107 34.69 -13.16 -15.34
N LEU A 108 33.67 -13.97 -15.05
CA LEU A 108 33.79 -15.21 -14.26
C LEU A 108 34.35 -16.41 -15.04
N TRP A 109 34.19 -16.43 -16.37
CA TRP A 109 34.64 -17.54 -17.23
C TRP A 109 35.96 -17.26 -17.96
N GLY A 110 36.56 -16.08 -17.75
CA GLY A 110 37.97 -15.85 -18.12
C GLY A 110 38.88 -16.47 -17.05
N ASP A 111 39.65 -17.49 -17.43
CA ASP A 111 40.57 -18.24 -16.57
C ASP A 111 41.42 -17.32 -15.67
N ALA A 112 41.09 -17.18 -14.37
CA ALA A 112 42.06 -17.03 -13.26
C ALA A 112 41.48 -16.59 -11.90
N VAL A 113 40.28 -16.00 -11.80
CA VAL A 113 39.87 -15.39 -10.52
C VAL A 113 38.53 -15.95 -10.08
N HIS A 114 38.55 -16.80 -9.04
CA HIS A 114 37.37 -17.07 -8.21
C HIS A 114 36.97 -15.76 -7.55
N PHE A 115 36.22 -14.92 -8.26
CA PHE A 115 35.48 -13.86 -7.62
C PHE A 115 34.47 -14.55 -6.69
N PRO A 116 34.44 -14.24 -5.39
CA PRO A 116 33.32 -14.65 -4.56
C PRO A 116 32.09 -14.12 -5.27
N GLU A 117 31.16 -15.00 -5.67
CA GLU A 117 29.89 -14.56 -6.25
C GLU A 117 29.34 -13.50 -5.29
N PRO A 118 29.18 -12.24 -5.72
CA PRO A 118 28.67 -11.21 -4.83
C PRO A 118 27.29 -11.65 -4.40
N GLU A 119 27.20 -12.11 -3.14
CA GLU A 119 26.06 -12.86 -2.64
C GLU A 119 24.75 -12.12 -2.98
N GLY A 120 23.94 -12.76 -3.83
CA GLY A 120 22.63 -12.26 -4.21
C GLY A 120 22.61 -11.12 -5.24
N LEU A 121 23.62 -10.92 -6.09
CA LEU A 121 23.43 -10.13 -7.34
C LEU A 121 22.76 -10.99 -8.43
N ASN A 122 21.45 -10.86 -8.55
CA ASN A 122 20.65 -11.50 -9.60
C ASN A 122 19.88 -10.47 -10.44
N LEU A 123 19.27 -10.93 -11.54
CA LEU A 123 18.48 -10.11 -12.46
C LEU A 123 17.43 -9.24 -11.77
N PHE A 124 16.85 -9.71 -10.66
CA PHE A 124 15.76 -9.06 -9.95
C PHE A 124 16.18 -8.48 -8.59
N LYS A 125 17.47 -8.20 -8.37
CA LYS A 125 18.00 -7.71 -7.09
C LYS A 125 17.25 -6.47 -6.55
N LEU A 126 16.89 -5.51 -7.40
CA LEU A 126 16.13 -4.34 -6.98
C LEU A 126 14.63 -4.63 -6.73
N GLY A 127 14.11 -5.72 -7.31
CA GLY A 127 12.71 -6.13 -7.22
C GLY A 127 11.75 -5.00 -7.62
N LEU A 128 10.69 -4.85 -6.82
CA LEU A 128 9.71 -3.75 -6.96
C LEU A 128 9.96 -2.59 -5.99
N VAL A 129 11.01 -2.65 -5.16
CA VAL A 129 11.27 -1.67 -4.09
C VAL A 129 11.28 -0.22 -4.60
N PRO A 130 11.92 0.13 -5.73
CA PRO A 130 11.89 1.51 -6.24
C PRO A 130 10.47 2.04 -6.49
N PHE A 131 9.59 1.21 -7.05
CA PHE A 131 8.18 1.56 -7.25
C PHE A 131 7.43 1.66 -5.92
N LEU A 132 7.65 0.74 -4.99
CA LEU A 132 7.01 0.79 -3.66
C LEU A 132 7.39 2.07 -2.90
N CYS A 133 8.68 2.45 -2.91
CA CYS A 133 9.17 3.69 -2.32
C CYS A 133 8.51 4.91 -2.98
N SER A 134 8.41 4.94 -4.30
CA SER A 134 7.76 6.04 -5.02
C SER A 134 6.28 6.20 -4.64
N PHE A 135 5.56 5.10 -4.42
CA PHE A 135 4.16 5.11 -3.99
C PHE A 135 4.02 5.72 -2.60
N VAL A 136 4.88 5.31 -1.66
CA VAL A 136 4.88 5.87 -0.31
C VAL A 136 5.23 7.35 -0.35
N VAL A 137 6.28 7.75 -1.08
CA VAL A 137 6.70 9.15 -1.18
C VAL A 137 5.56 10.02 -1.72
N VAL A 138 4.96 9.65 -2.86
CA VAL A 138 3.89 10.46 -3.44
C VAL A 138 2.68 10.49 -2.50
N GLU A 139 2.34 9.39 -1.82
CA GLU A 139 1.19 9.36 -0.91
C GLU A 139 1.42 10.10 0.41
N VAL A 140 2.65 10.14 0.93
CA VAL A 140 3.03 11.00 2.06
C VAL A 140 3.01 12.47 1.63
N VAL A 141 3.57 12.80 0.47
CA VAL A 141 3.58 14.18 -0.04
C VAL A 141 2.15 14.67 -0.28
N THR A 142 1.26 13.86 -0.86
CA THR A 142 -0.16 14.25 -1.06
C THR A 142 -0.91 14.39 0.26
N ALA A 143 -0.53 13.64 1.30
CA ALA A 143 -1.08 13.80 2.64
C ALA A 143 -0.58 15.09 3.31
N LEU A 144 0.68 15.47 3.10
CA LEU A 144 1.28 16.66 3.71
C LEU A 144 0.88 17.95 3.00
N VAL A 145 0.89 17.98 1.66
CA VAL A 145 0.67 19.18 0.85
C VAL A 145 -0.83 19.47 0.65
N PRO A 146 -1.39 20.56 1.22
CA PRO A 146 -2.84 20.81 1.21
C PRO A 146 -3.48 20.86 -0.18
N SER A 147 -2.81 21.42 -1.18
CA SER A 147 -3.31 21.49 -2.56
C SER A 147 -3.41 20.10 -3.21
N TRP A 148 -2.56 19.15 -2.81
CA TRP A 148 -2.55 17.79 -3.35
C TRP A 148 -3.48 16.85 -2.57
N ARG A 149 -3.89 17.21 -1.35
CA ARG A 149 -4.90 16.45 -0.58
C ARG A 149 -6.22 16.34 -1.33
N ILE A 150 -6.56 17.32 -2.16
CA ILE A 150 -7.76 17.31 -3.00
C ILE A 150 -7.66 16.17 -4.01
N LEU A 151 -6.54 16.06 -4.73
CA LEU A 151 -6.27 14.97 -5.68
C LEU A 151 -6.35 13.58 -5.03
N ARG A 152 -5.98 13.48 -3.75
CA ARG A 152 -6.08 12.26 -2.95
C ARG A 152 -7.52 11.92 -2.53
N ARG A 153 -8.43 12.89 -2.45
CA ARG A 153 -9.85 12.68 -2.09
C ARG A 153 -10.76 12.55 -3.30
N SER A 154 -10.31 13.13 -4.41
CA SER A 154 -10.92 13.10 -5.72
C SER A 154 -11.14 11.70 -6.29
N GLY A 155 -11.90 11.65 -7.39
CA GLY A 155 -12.29 10.43 -8.08
C GLY A 155 -11.16 9.75 -8.88
N PRO A 156 -11.49 8.69 -9.64
CA PRO A 156 -10.51 7.86 -10.32
C PRO A 156 -9.66 8.62 -11.36
N ILE A 157 -10.23 9.64 -12.00
CA ILE A 157 -9.54 10.40 -13.07
C ILE A 157 -8.47 11.30 -12.47
N GLU A 158 -8.78 12.08 -11.44
CA GLU A 158 -7.81 13.01 -10.85
C GLU A 158 -6.66 12.25 -10.17
N ARG A 159 -6.96 11.09 -9.56
CA ARG A 159 -5.95 10.17 -9.05
C ARG A 159 -5.07 9.54 -10.14
N GLY A 160 -5.54 9.52 -11.39
CA GLY A 160 -4.76 9.08 -12.55
C GLY A 160 -3.46 9.87 -12.71
N GLY A 161 -3.46 11.16 -12.37
CA GLY A 161 -2.26 12.01 -12.36
C GLY A 161 -1.25 11.56 -11.30
N LEU A 162 -1.70 11.36 -10.06
CA LEU A 162 -0.85 10.85 -8.97
C LEU A 162 -0.25 9.48 -9.31
N ARG A 163 -1.06 8.60 -9.92
CA ARG A 163 -0.61 7.28 -10.35
C ARG A 163 0.49 7.34 -11.42
N THR A 164 0.41 8.33 -12.31
CA THR A 164 1.43 8.54 -13.34
C THR A 164 2.69 9.11 -12.72
N LEU A 165 2.56 10.11 -11.83
CA LEU A 165 3.68 10.71 -11.11
C LEU A 165 4.49 9.65 -10.34
N ALA A 166 3.83 8.77 -9.59
CA ALA A 166 4.56 7.75 -8.86
C ALA A 166 5.21 6.70 -9.76
N ARG A 167 4.61 6.34 -10.90
CA ARG A 167 5.28 5.46 -11.88
C ARG A 167 6.55 6.10 -12.45
N VAL A 168 6.49 7.39 -12.78
CA VAL A 168 7.67 8.14 -13.25
C VAL A 168 8.73 8.19 -12.15
N LEU A 169 8.34 8.54 -10.93
CA LEU A 169 9.26 8.60 -9.79
C LEU A 169 9.86 7.24 -9.45
N GLY A 170 9.09 6.16 -9.55
CA GLY A 170 9.56 4.78 -9.36
C GLY A 170 10.59 4.38 -10.40
N GLY A 171 10.39 4.80 -11.66
CA GLY A 171 11.39 4.64 -12.71
C GLY A 171 12.68 5.41 -12.43
N VAL A 172 12.57 6.65 -11.97
CA VAL A 172 13.72 7.47 -11.54
C VAL A 172 14.47 6.77 -10.39
N PHE A 173 13.75 6.32 -9.36
CA PHE A 173 14.35 5.58 -8.24
C PHE A 173 15.01 4.28 -8.69
N ALA A 174 14.44 3.55 -9.67
CA ALA A 174 15.03 2.33 -10.19
C ALA A 174 16.37 2.61 -10.88
N VAL A 175 16.45 3.67 -11.68
CA VAL A 175 17.70 4.09 -12.36
C VAL A 175 18.78 4.47 -11.35
N PHE A 176 18.45 5.26 -10.32
CA PHE A 176 19.42 5.66 -9.29
C PHE A 176 19.82 4.51 -8.36
N ALA A 177 18.88 3.65 -7.98
CA ALA A 177 19.18 2.48 -7.16
C ALA A 177 20.06 1.47 -7.92
N ALA A 178 19.79 1.25 -9.21
CA ALA A 178 20.64 0.43 -10.07
C ALA A 178 22.05 1.02 -10.19
N LEU A 179 22.15 2.34 -10.32
CA LEU A 179 23.44 3.03 -10.39
C LEU A 179 24.24 2.81 -9.10
N GLY A 180 23.59 2.96 -7.94
CA GLY A 180 24.22 2.70 -6.64
C GLY A 180 24.69 1.26 -6.48
N VAL A 181 23.86 0.28 -6.88
CA VAL A 181 24.26 -1.15 -6.85
C VAL A 181 25.44 -1.41 -7.78
N ALA A 182 25.41 -0.88 -9.01
CA ALA A 182 26.50 -1.04 -9.98
C ALA A 182 27.81 -0.40 -9.48
N PHE A 183 27.74 0.78 -8.85
CA PHE A 183 28.94 1.42 -8.26
C PHE A 183 29.53 0.61 -7.10
N VAL A 184 28.68 0.01 -6.25
CA VAL A 184 29.15 -0.80 -5.12
C VAL A 184 29.70 -2.14 -5.60
N SER A 185 29.07 -2.76 -6.61
CA SER A 185 29.56 -4.03 -7.18
C SER A 185 30.89 -3.85 -7.91
N ASP A 186 31.07 -2.72 -8.60
CA ASP A 186 32.26 -2.46 -9.41
C ASP A 186 33.34 -1.63 -8.66
N GLY A 187 33.04 -1.14 -7.46
CA GLY A 187 33.95 -0.31 -6.66
C GLY A 187 35.34 -0.93 -6.40
N PRO A 188 35.45 -2.23 -6.11
CA PRO A 188 36.75 -2.92 -6.07
C PRO A 188 37.36 -3.10 -7.46
N LEU A 189 36.55 -3.23 -8.52
CA LEU A 189 36.99 -3.53 -9.89
C LEU A 189 37.54 -2.28 -10.63
N PHE A 190 37.05 -1.09 -10.30
CA PHE A 190 37.45 0.18 -10.92
C PHE A 190 38.55 0.92 -10.17
N LEU A 191 38.74 0.64 -8.87
CA LEU A 191 39.74 1.33 -8.03
C LEU A 191 40.99 0.49 -7.76
N ASP A 192 40.94 -0.83 -7.97
CA ASP A 192 42.12 -1.68 -7.87
C ASP A 192 42.91 -1.64 -9.19
N PHE A 193 43.55 -0.49 -9.44
CA PHE A 193 44.65 -0.36 -10.41
C PHE A 193 45.92 -1.03 -9.86
N GLY A 194 45.81 -2.25 -9.35
CA GLY A 194 46.95 -3.06 -8.94
C GLY A 194 47.93 -3.27 -10.11
N GLU A 195 49.19 -3.56 -9.79
CA GLU A 195 50.33 -3.57 -10.74
C GLU A 195 50.17 -4.51 -11.95
N ASP A 196 49.23 -5.46 -11.89
CA ASP A 196 48.83 -6.29 -13.04
C ASP A 196 47.36 -6.02 -13.40
N PRO A 197 47.07 -5.01 -14.24
CA PRO A 197 45.73 -4.83 -14.79
C PRO A 197 45.41 -6.06 -15.65
N ALA A 198 44.54 -6.93 -15.14
CA ALA A 198 43.90 -7.94 -15.97
C ALA A 198 43.37 -7.21 -17.22
N PRO A 199 43.68 -7.69 -18.44
CA PRO A 199 43.32 -6.97 -19.65
C PRO A 199 41.79 -6.88 -19.72
N VAL A 200 41.26 -5.72 -19.32
CA VAL A 200 39.88 -5.35 -19.57
C VAL A 200 39.71 -5.45 -21.08
N THR A 201 38.92 -6.43 -21.52
CA THR A 201 38.67 -6.64 -22.94
C THR A 201 38.13 -5.33 -23.51
N PRO A 202 38.84 -4.70 -24.47
CA PRO A 202 38.42 -3.43 -25.02
C PRO A 202 37.00 -3.56 -25.60
N GLY A 203 36.03 -2.84 -25.02
CA GLY A 203 34.65 -2.79 -25.48
C GLY A 203 33.60 -3.39 -24.54
N SER A 204 33.97 -4.08 -23.45
CA SER A 204 33.01 -4.43 -22.40
C SER A 204 32.88 -3.26 -21.43
N PHE A 205 31.68 -2.69 -21.32
CA PHE A 205 31.33 -1.75 -20.24
C PHE A 205 30.43 -2.49 -19.25
N PRO A 206 30.96 -3.46 -18.47
CA PRO A 206 30.15 -4.32 -17.60
C PRO A 206 29.29 -3.49 -16.65
N PHE A 207 29.81 -2.35 -16.20
CA PHE A 207 29.06 -1.35 -15.43
C PHE A 207 27.76 -0.90 -16.12
N LEU A 208 27.82 -0.48 -17.38
CA LEU A 208 26.66 0.02 -18.12
C LEU A 208 25.65 -1.09 -18.39
N GLU A 209 26.12 -2.31 -18.65
CA GLU A 209 25.27 -3.49 -18.83
C GLU A 209 24.52 -3.85 -17.54
N VAL A 210 25.26 -3.98 -16.43
CA VAL A 210 24.71 -4.26 -15.10
C VAL A 210 23.72 -3.17 -14.69
N TRP A 211 24.10 -1.89 -14.83
CA TRP A 211 23.24 -0.76 -14.53
C TRP A 211 21.94 -0.78 -15.35
N PHE A 212 22.04 -0.97 -16.67
CA PHE A 212 20.88 -0.97 -17.55
C PHE A 212 19.93 -2.12 -17.24
N VAL A 213 20.45 -3.32 -17.04
CA VAL A 213 19.66 -4.52 -16.74
C VAL A 213 18.97 -4.39 -15.39
N LEU A 214 19.69 -3.95 -14.35
CA LEU A 214 19.13 -3.70 -13.02
C LEU A 214 18.08 -2.59 -13.07
N ALA A 215 18.28 -1.53 -13.86
CA ALA A 215 17.30 -0.45 -14.01
C ALA A 215 16.04 -0.91 -14.76
N ALA A 216 16.17 -1.78 -15.77
CA ALA A 216 15.07 -2.29 -16.58
C ALA A 216 14.20 -3.32 -15.85
N ALA A 217 14.79 -4.16 -15.00
CA ALA A 217 14.12 -5.23 -14.28
C ALA A 217 12.88 -4.77 -13.47
N PRO A 218 12.92 -3.69 -12.66
CA PRO A 218 11.74 -3.16 -11.97
C PRO A 218 10.59 -2.75 -12.89
N PHE A 219 10.86 -2.21 -14.08
CA PHE A 219 9.81 -1.88 -15.05
C PHE A 219 9.15 -3.14 -15.61
N PHE A 220 9.95 -4.15 -15.92
CA PHE A 220 9.44 -5.45 -16.37
C PHE A 220 8.56 -6.08 -15.29
N LEU A 221 9.04 -6.16 -14.04
CA LEU A 221 8.28 -6.67 -12.91
C LEU A 221 6.98 -5.88 -12.70
N HIS A 222 7.00 -4.54 -12.82
CA HIS A 222 5.80 -3.72 -12.75
C HIS A 222 4.83 -4.00 -13.90
N ALA A 223 5.30 -4.26 -15.11
CA ALA A 223 4.45 -4.67 -16.22
C ALA A 223 3.77 -6.03 -15.94
N LEU A 224 4.47 -6.96 -15.30
CA LEU A 224 3.90 -8.25 -14.89
C LEU A 224 2.78 -8.08 -13.85
N THR A 225 2.89 -7.14 -12.91
CA THR A 225 1.80 -6.88 -11.96
C THR A 225 0.53 -6.43 -12.69
N VAL A 226 0.67 -5.54 -13.67
CA VAL A 226 -0.45 -5.08 -14.52
C VAL A 226 -1.05 -6.22 -15.35
N ALA A 227 -0.22 -7.16 -15.82
CA ALA A 227 -0.70 -8.33 -16.54
C ALA A 227 -1.60 -9.22 -15.66
N VAL A 228 -1.21 -9.48 -14.41
CA VAL A 228 -2.02 -10.24 -13.46
C VAL A 228 -3.30 -9.48 -13.09
N ASP A 229 -3.24 -8.18 -12.86
CA ASP A 229 -4.43 -7.41 -12.50
C ASP A 229 -5.51 -7.47 -13.61
N ARG A 230 -5.08 -7.50 -14.87
CA ARG A 230 -5.96 -7.58 -16.05
C ARG A 230 -6.43 -9.00 -16.37
N TYR A 231 -5.51 -9.95 -16.35
CA TYR A 231 -5.73 -11.29 -16.93
C TYR A 231 -5.64 -12.41 -15.90
N GLY A 232 -5.19 -12.14 -14.68
CA GLY A 232 -5.02 -13.11 -13.61
C GLY A 232 -6.11 -13.07 -12.53
N LEU A 233 -5.88 -13.88 -11.50
CA LEU A 233 -6.59 -13.87 -10.22
C LEU A 233 -5.76 -13.21 -9.13
N GLY A 234 -6.42 -12.50 -8.22
CA GLY A 234 -5.79 -11.85 -7.07
C GLY A 234 -5.06 -10.56 -7.44
N SER A 235 -4.09 -10.19 -6.59
CA SER A 235 -3.27 -8.98 -6.76
C SER A 235 -1.96 -9.30 -7.50
N GLY A 236 -1.70 -8.59 -8.60
CA GLY A 236 -0.44 -8.75 -9.34
C GLY A 236 0.79 -8.37 -8.55
N TYR A 237 0.69 -7.34 -7.70
CA TYR A 237 1.79 -6.97 -6.80
C TYR A 237 2.12 -8.08 -5.82
N ALA A 238 1.12 -8.72 -5.21
CA ALA A 238 1.37 -9.83 -4.30
C ALA A 238 2.03 -11.01 -5.02
N ALA A 239 1.56 -11.37 -6.22
CA ALA A 239 2.14 -12.46 -6.99
C ALA A 239 3.63 -12.22 -7.28
N VAL A 240 4.01 -11.01 -7.72
CA VAL A 240 5.42 -10.68 -8.00
C VAL A 240 6.24 -10.59 -6.72
N LEU A 241 5.76 -9.94 -5.67
CA LEU A 241 6.49 -9.83 -4.39
C LEU A 241 6.72 -11.19 -3.73
N LEU A 242 5.75 -12.10 -3.81
CA LEU A 242 5.92 -13.47 -3.34
C LEU A 242 6.93 -14.23 -4.17
N GLY A 243 6.87 -14.10 -5.49
CA GLY A 243 7.84 -14.73 -6.36
C GLY A 243 9.28 -14.21 -6.15
N LEU A 244 9.45 -12.96 -5.73
CA LEU A 244 10.74 -12.41 -5.31
C LEU A 244 11.21 -12.93 -3.93
N ALA A 245 10.28 -13.18 -3.01
CA ALA A 245 10.61 -13.65 -1.65
C ALA A 245 10.92 -15.14 -1.57
N VAL A 246 10.32 -15.97 -2.43
CA VAL A 246 10.45 -17.43 -2.39
C VAL A 246 11.90 -17.91 -2.50
N PRO A 247 12.74 -17.42 -3.43
CA PRO A 247 14.14 -17.84 -3.51
C PRO A 247 14.93 -17.58 -2.23
N GLU A 248 14.75 -16.42 -1.58
CA GLU A 248 15.43 -16.09 -0.32
C GLU A 248 15.05 -17.09 0.80
N VAL A 249 13.77 -17.48 0.85
CA VAL A 249 13.28 -18.48 1.81
C VAL A 249 13.84 -19.86 1.50
N VAL A 250 13.84 -20.26 0.21
CA VAL A 250 14.39 -21.56 -0.22
C VAL A 250 15.88 -21.64 0.08
N GLU A 251 16.64 -20.59 -0.20
CA GLU A 251 18.07 -20.52 0.11
C GLU A 251 18.32 -20.61 1.61
N ALA A 252 17.56 -19.88 2.43
CA ALA A 252 17.65 -19.99 3.89
C ALA A 252 17.37 -21.42 4.37
N LEU A 253 16.32 -22.07 3.87
CA LEU A 253 15.99 -23.45 4.21
C LEU A 253 17.08 -24.44 3.75
N MET A 254 17.63 -24.25 2.55
CA MET A 254 18.71 -25.09 2.02
C MET A 254 19.98 -24.97 2.86
N ARG A 255 20.36 -23.75 3.24
CA ARG A 255 21.50 -23.47 4.13
C ARG A 255 21.38 -24.22 5.47
N TRP A 256 20.17 -24.45 5.97
CA TRP A 256 19.96 -25.23 7.20
C TRP A 256 19.90 -26.74 6.98
N SER A 257 19.33 -27.16 5.85
CA SER A 257 19.13 -28.58 5.56
C SER A 257 20.46 -29.34 5.47
N LEU A 258 21.53 -28.71 4.96
CA LEU A 258 22.85 -29.35 4.80
C LEU A 258 23.52 -29.68 6.16
N PRO A 259 23.68 -28.73 7.10
CA PRO A 259 24.20 -29.03 8.43
C PRO A 259 23.34 -30.04 9.19
N TRP A 260 22.01 -29.87 9.16
CA TRP A 260 21.08 -30.76 9.85
C TRP A 260 21.10 -32.20 9.31
N ALA A 261 21.30 -32.37 8.00
CA ALA A 261 21.49 -33.69 7.42
C ALA A 261 22.77 -34.39 7.95
N ARG A 262 23.79 -33.63 8.35
CA ARG A 262 25.06 -34.16 8.87
C ARG A 262 25.06 -34.40 10.38
N THR A 263 24.45 -33.50 11.16
CA THR A 263 24.51 -33.54 12.63
C THR A 263 23.21 -34.01 13.30
N GLY A 264 22.15 -34.26 12.51
CA GLY A 264 20.80 -34.43 13.01
C GLY A 264 20.13 -33.08 13.32
N ILE A 265 18.80 -33.08 13.29
CA ILE A 265 17.98 -31.90 13.59
C ILE A 265 17.87 -31.79 15.12
N PRO A 266 18.39 -30.73 15.77
CA PRO A 266 18.11 -30.51 17.17
C PRO A 266 16.61 -30.19 17.32
N LEU A 267 15.84 -31.13 17.87
CA LEU A 267 14.42 -30.95 18.18
C LEU A 267 14.15 -29.65 18.97
N GLY A 268 15.11 -29.26 19.83
CA GLY A 268 15.06 -28.02 20.60
C GLY A 268 15.06 -26.73 19.78
N THR A 269 15.47 -26.77 18.50
CA THR A 269 15.44 -25.60 17.60
C THR A 269 14.25 -25.64 16.65
N VAL A 270 13.93 -26.82 16.09
CA VAL A 270 12.85 -26.94 15.09
C VAL A 270 11.47 -26.81 15.69
N VAL A 271 11.21 -27.43 16.86
CA VAL A 271 9.90 -27.33 17.52
C VAL A 271 9.51 -25.88 17.83
N PRO A 272 10.33 -25.06 18.53
CA PRO A 272 9.96 -23.67 18.78
C PRO A 272 9.84 -22.85 17.51
N LEU A 273 10.69 -23.09 16.49
CA LEU A 273 10.56 -22.41 15.21
C LEU A 273 9.20 -22.71 14.54
N VAL A 274 8.81 -23.98 14.44
CA VAL A 274 7.52 -24.38 13.87
C VAL A 274 6.36 -23.82 14.68
N LEU A 275 6.44 -23.83 16.01
CA LEU A 275 5.42 -23.25 16.88
C LEU A 275 5.29 -21.73 16.68
N VAL A 276 6.40 -21.02 16.58
CA VAL A 276 6.42 -19.57 16.33
C VAL A 276 5.83 -19.26 14.96
N LEU A 277 6.27 -19.96 13.90
CA LEU A 277 5.72 -19.79 12.55
C LEU A 277 4.22 -20.12 12.50
N GLY A 278 3.80 -21.20 13.15
CA GLY A 278 2.40 -21.59 13.27
C GLY A 278 1.57 -20.56 14.02
N ALA A 279 2.07 -20.03 15.14
CA ALA A 279 1.39 -19.00 15.92
C ALA A 279 1.24 -17.69 15.13
N VAL A 280 2.29 -17.26 14.42
CA VAL A 280 2.24 -16.09 13.52
C VAL A 280 1.20 -16.32 12.43
N LEU A 281 1.20 -17.49 11.78
CA LEU A 281 0.25 -17.83 10.72
C LEU A 281 -1.20 -17.80 11.21
N VAL A 282 -1.48 -18.41 12.35
CA VAL A 282 -2.82 -18.43 12.96
C VAL A 282 -3.26 -17.02 13.34
N CYS A 283 -2.40 -16.25 14.00
CA CYS A 283 -2.70 -14.88 14.42
C CYS A 283 -2.99 -13.98 13.21
N VAL A 284 -2.14 -14.02 12.19
CA VAL A 284 -2.30 -13.24 10.96
C VAL A 284 -3.56 -13.62 10.22
N THR A 285 -3.83 -14.92 10.08
CA THR A 285 -5.05 -15.41 9.42
C THR A 285 -6.28 -14.92 10.17
N TRP A 286 -6.32 -15.06 11.50
CA TRP A 286 -7.41 -14.60 12.35
C TRP A 286 -7.64 -13.09 12.26
N MET A 287 -6.57 -12.29 12.18
CA MET A 287 -6.68 -10.84 11.99
C MET A 287 -7.25 -10.50 10.61
N MET A 288 -6.84 -11.22 9.56
CA MET A 288 -7.25 -10.95 8.17
C MET A 288 -8.64 -11.46 7.79
N THR A 289 -9.10 -12.57 8.37
CA THR A 289 -10.39 -13.19 8.00
C THR A 289 -11.61 -12.43 8.53
N GLY A 290 -11.41 -11.34 9.27
CA GLY A 290 -12.51 -10.50 9.74
C GLY A 290 -13.25 -11.04 10.97
N THR A 291 -12.85 -12.19 11.54
CA THR A 291 -13.25 -12.60 12.89
C THR A 291 -12.87 -11.53 13.92
N ALA A 292 -11.78 -10.80 13.67
CA ALA A 292 -11.43 -9.65 14.48
C ALA A 292 -12.27 -8.39 14.20
N CYS A 293 -12.98 -8.31 13.06
CA CYS A 293 -13.93 -7.24 12.78
C CYS A 293 -15.22 -7.38 13.57
N GLU A 294 -15.60 -8.62 13.97
CA GLU A 294 -16.74 -8.87 14.86
C GLU A 294 -16.56 -8.20 16.24
N LEU A 295 -15.31 -8.04 16.71
CA LEU A 295 -15.01 -7.26 17.93
C LEU A 295 -15.45 -5.78 17.82
N PHE A 296 -15.60 -5.27 16.60
CA PHE A 296 -15.99 -3.88 16.33
C PHE A 296 -17.42 -3.74 15.83
N SER A 297 -18.10 -4.84 15.49
CA SER A 297 -19.52 -4.81 15.12
C SER A 297 -20.35 -4.72 16.40
N HIS A 298 -20.92 -3.54 16.66
CA HIS A 298 -22.10 -3.43 17.51
C HIS A 298 -23.34 -3.56 16.62
N ASP A 299 -24.42 -4.15 17.16
CA ASP A 299 -25.63 -4.62 16.46
C ASP A 299 -26.28 -3.60 15.49
N ASP A 300 -26.00 -2.30 15.66
CA ASP A 300 -26.64 -1.24 14.90
C ASP A 300 -25.84 -0.69 13.69
N ALA A 301 -24.61 -1.14 13.41
CA ALA A 301 -24.00 -0.77 12.12
C ALA A 301 -22.88 -1.67 11.56
N PRO A 302 -22.94 -2.00 10.25
CA PRO A 302 -22.05 -2.97 9.58
C PRO A 302 -20.65 -2.45 9.25
N VAL A 303 -20.19 -1.34 9.84
CA VAL A 303 -18.92 -0.70 9.46
C VAL A 303 -17.85 -0.98 10.52
N ALA A 304 -17.09 -2.05 10.32
CA ALA A 304 -15.85 -2.33 11.05
C ALA A 304 -14.65 -2.13 10.13
N PRO A 305 -13.60 -1.38 10.54
CA PRO A 305 -12.39 -1.27 9.74
C PRO A 305 -11.66 -2.62 9.71
N ARG A 306 -11.20 -3.03 8.53
CA ARG A 306 -10.30 -4.19 8.41
C ARG A 306 -9.00 -3.91 9.17
N ILE A 307 -8.57 -4.87 9.97
CA ILE A 307 -7.27 -4.86 10.64
C ILE A 307 -6.32 -5.87 9.97
N PRO A 308 -5.00 -5.62 9.96
CA PRO A 308 -4.34 -4.39 10.38
C PRO A 308 -4.61 -3.23 9.40
N THR A 309 -4.75 -2.01 9.91
CA THR A 309 -4.90 -0.81 9.07
C THR A 309 -3.57 -0.32 8.52
N GLY A 310 -2.48 -0.46 9.30
CA GLY A 310 -1.11 -0.11 8.92
C GLY A 310 -0.43 -1.15 8.01
N GLY A 311 -0.81 -2.42 8.14
CA GLY A 311 -0.27 -3.51 7.35
C GLY A 311 1.23 -3.76 7.54
N LEU A 312 1.92 -4.20 6.48
CA LEU A 312 3.36 -4.45 6.44
C LEU A 312 4.20 -3.23 6.06
N ILE A 313 3.59 -2.14 5.55
CA ILE A 313 4.36 -0.98 5.06
C ILE A 313 5.31 -0.38 6.11
N PRO A 314 4.92 -0.19 7.38
CA PRO A 314 5.85 0.29 8.39
C PRO A 314 7.08 -0.61 8.54
N ALA A 315 6.94 -1.93 8.39
CA ALA A 315 8.05 -2.87 8.42
C ALA A 315 8.96 -2.70 7.19
N TYR A 316 8.38 -2.63 5.98
CA TYR A 316 9.14 -2.36 4.74
C TYR A 316 9.83 -1.00 4.75
N LEU A 317 9.23 0.02 5.36
CA LEU A 317 9.87 1.33 5.52
C LEU A 317 10.99 1.26 6.54
N ALA A 318 10.79 0.61 7.69
CA ALA A 318 11.85 0.45 8.67
C ALA A 318 13.06 -0.28 8.04
N THR A 319 12.84 -1.38 7.33
CA THR A 319 13.92 -2.12 6.66
C THR A 319 14.53 -1.35 5.48
N GLY A 320 13.70 -0.68 4.67
CA GLY A 320 14.14 0.13 3.55
C GLY A 320 14.95 1.35 3.97
N PHE A 321 14.54 2.07 5.02
CA PHE A 321 15.30 3.22 5.55
C PHE A 321 16.61 2.78 6.19
N ILE A 322 16.64 1.66 6.90
CA ILE A 322 17.86 1.11 7.48
C ILE A 322 18.82 0.63 6.36
N GLY A 323 18.30 -0.01 5.32
CA GLY A 323 19.10 -0.61 4.25
C GLY A 323 19.53 0.34 3.13
N LEU A 324 18.66 1.26 2.67
CA LEU A 324 18.92 2.07 1.48
C LEU A 324 19.57 3.41 1.78
N LEU A 325 19.15 4.13 2.83
CA LEU A 325 19.49 5.56 2.96
C LEU A 325 20.95 5.83 3.42
N PRO A 326 21.52 5.11 4.40
CA PRO A 326 22.87 5.39 4.89
C PRO A 326 23.97 4.57 4.19
N LEU A 327 23.63 3.43 3.59
CA LEU A 327 24.62 2.45 3.12
C LEU A 327 24.97 2.58 1.63
N THR A 328 24.01 2.95 0.77
CA THR A 328 24.28 3.14 -0.66
C THR A 328 24.84 4.53 -0.99
N LEU A 329 24.51 5.56 -0.20
CA LEU A 329 24.90 6.94 -0.49
C LEU A 329 26.16 7.40 0.25
N LEU A 330 26.51 6.80 1.38
CA LEU A 330 27.46 7.43 2.29
C LEU A 330 28.79 6.66 2.45
N PHE A 331 28.89 5.44 2.98
CA PHE A 331 30.22 5.04 3.52
C PHE A 331 30.64 3.57 3.58
N GLY A 332 30.07 2.61 2.84
CA GLY A 332 30.70 1.28 2.67
C GLY A 332 31.14 0.53 3.96
N ARG A 333 30.63 0.93 5.14
CA ARG A 333 31.09 0.45 6.45
C ARG A 333 29.86 0.35 7.35
N SER A 334 29.31 -0.86 7.44
CA SER A 334 28.01 -1.16 8.05
C SER A 334 28.12 -1.72 9.48
N ASP A 335 29.15 -1.38 10.24
CA ASP A 335 29.36 -2.04 11.52
C ASP A 335 28.64 -1.31 12.66
N SER A 336 27.52 -1.91 13.10
CA SER A 336 27.12 -2.09 14.51
C SER A 336 25.96 -1.27 15.14
N LEU A 337 25.65 -0.03 14.75
CA LEU A 337 24.70 0.77 15.56
C LEU A 337 23.23 0.74 15.11
N TRP A 338 22.94 0.51 13.82
CA TRP A 338 21.57 0.56 13.27
C TRP A 338 20.86 -0.81 13.20
N LEU A 339 21.59 -1.90 13.46
CA LEU A 339 21.10 -3.28 13.44
C LEU A 339 20.55 -3.76 14.79
N GLN A 340 20.43 -2.87 15.78
CA GLN A 340 19.84 -3.29 17.06
C GLN A 340 18.35 -3.61 16.88
N PRO A 341 17.89 -4.82 17.27
CA PRO A 341 16.49 -5.22 17.25
C PRO A 341 15.53 -4.15 17.83
N ALA A 342 15.95 -3.49 18.91
CA ALA A 342 15.18 -2.43 19.56
C ALA A 342 14.94 -1.22 18.64
N CYS A 343 15.91 -0.83 17.82
CA CYS A 343 15.76 0.26 16.86
C CYS A 343 14.75 -0.10 15.77
N ALA A 344 14.78 -1.33 15.25
CA ALA A 344 13.82 -1.79 14.25
C ALA A 344 12.38 -1.77 14.80
N VAL A 345 12.18 -2.23 16.04
CA VAL A 345 10.87 -2.20 16.72
C VAL A 345 10.40 -0.76 16.98
N ALA A 346 11.29 0.11 17.46
CA ALA A 346 10.97 1.51 17.70
C ALA A 346 10.60 2.23 16.39
N LEU A 347 11.39 2.04 15.32
CA LEU A 347 11.11 2.60 14.00
C LEU A 347 9.80 2.07 13.43
N LEU A 348 9.49 0.79 13.61
CA LEU A 348 8.23 0.20 13.21
C LEU A 348 7.05 0.88 13.91
N ALA A 349 7.13 1.06 15.24
CA ALA A 349 6.09 1.70 16.02
C ALA A 349 5.91 3.18 15.62
N VAL A 350 7.02 3.92 15.47
CA VAL A 350 7.02 5.32 15.02
C VAL A 350 6.44 5.44 13.61
N ALA A 351 6.91 4.63 12.66
CA ALA A 351 6.41 4.63 11.29
C ALA A 351 4.92 4.31 11.25
N THR A 352 4.46 3.31 12.03
CA THR A 352 3.03 3.00 12.15
C THR A 352 2.24 4.18 12.71
N GLY A 353 2.71 4.82 13.77
CA GLY A 353 2.06 5.99 14.38
C GLY A 353 1.98 7.18 13.42
N VAL A 354 3.07 7.51 12.73
CA VAL A 354 3.13 8.60 11.75
C VAL A 354 2.18 8.33 10.58
N LEU A 355 2.22 7.12 10.02
CA LEU A 355 1.32 6.74 8.94
C LEU A 355 -0.14 6.77 9.39
N SER A 356 -0.47 6.18 10.54
CA SER A 356 -1.81 6.29 11.10
C SER A 356 -2.26 7.74 11.27
N ALA A 357 -1.40 8.62 11.78
CA ALA A 357 -1.68 10.04 11.93
C ALA A 357 -1.88 10.74 10.57
N CYS A 358 -1.18 10.35 9.50
CA CYS A 358 -1.35 10.94 8.16
C CYS A 358 -2.59 10.41 7.41
N PHE A 359 -2.95 9.14 7.65
CA PHE A 359 -3.92 8.41 6.84
C PHE A 359 -5.29 8.25 7.50
N PHE A 360 -5.36 8.24 8.82
CA PHE A 360 -6.56 7.89 9.59
C PHE A 360 -7.15 9.07 10.36
N TRP A 361 -7.35 10.20 9.68
CA TRP A 361 -8.03 11.36 10.27
C TRP A 361 -9.52 11.06 10.47
N PRO A 362 -10.04 11.04 11.72
CA PRO A 362 -11.42 10.63 11.99
C PRO A 362 -12.47 11.42 11.22
N GLY A 363 -12.29 12.74 11.06
CA GLY A 363 -13.20 13.57 10.28
C GLY A 363 -13.23 13.21 8.80
N VAL A 364 -12.10 12.84 8.22
CA VAL A 364 -12.01 12.43 6.81
C VAL A 364 -12.62 11.05 6.63
N VAL A 365 -12.22 10.08 7.46
CA VAL A 365 -12.75 8.71 7.41
C VAL A 365 -14.26 8.69 7.67
N GLY A 366 -14.71 9.37 8.73
CA GLY A 366 -16.14 9.48 9.06
C GLY A 366 -16.96 10.14 7.98
N SER A 367 -16.44 11.18 7.31
CA SER A 367 -17.13 11.80 6.18
C SER A 367 -17.32 10.85 4.99
N ARG A 368 -16.34 9.98 4.71
CA ARG A 368 -16.42 8.97 3.64
C ARG A 368 -17.41 7.87 4.01
N TRP A 369 -17.34 7.37 5.25
CA TRP A 369 -18.29 6.38 5.75
C TRP A 369 -19.73 6.88 5.72
N ALA A 370 -19.96 8.14 6.11
CA ALA A 370 -21.27 8.77 6.05
C ALA A 370 -21.85 8.84 4.63
N ALA A 371 -20.99 8.96 3.62
CA ALA A 371 -21.39 9.03 2.23
C ALA A 371 -21.83 7.66 1.67
N TYR A 372 -21.38 6.54 2.26
CA TYR A 372 -21.90 5.20 1.96
C TYR A 372 -23.17 4.87 2.75
N ALA A 373 -23.31 5.42 3.97
CA ALA A 373 -24.45 5.16 4.85
C ALA A 373 -25.75 5.82 4.39
N ASP A 374 -25.67 6.94 3.68
CA ASP A 374 -26.82 7.62 3.07
C ASP A 374 -26.64 7.75 1.55
N PRO A 375 -26.95 6.69 0.79
CA PRO A 375 -26.79 6.69 -0.66
C PRO A 375 -27.76 7.65 -1.36
N ASN A 376 -28.77 8.21 -0.68
CA ASN A 376 -29.70 9.17 -1.28
C ASN A 376 -29.13 10.60 -1.31
N GLY A 377 -27.90 10.80 -0.82
CA GLY A 377 -27.21 12.09 -0.89
C GLY A 377 -27.77 13.13 0.07
N GLY A 378 -28.74 12.74 0.92
CA GLY A 378 -29.30 13.58 1.97
C GLY A 378 -28.42 13.67 3.20
N CYS A 379 -27.11 13.42 3.07
CA CYS A 379 -26.17 13.09 4.14
C CYS A 379 -26.31 14.10 5.26
N SER A 380 -27.17 13.75 6.23
CA SER A 380 -27.56 14.69 7.25
C SER A 380 -26.33 15.01 8.07
N SER A 381 -26.24 16.25 8.56
CA SER A 381 -25.17 16.63 9.49
C SER A 381 -25.09 15.64 10.67
N GLN A 382 -26.21 15.03 11.05
CA GLN A 382 -26.30 13.96 12.04
C GLN A 382 -25.58 12.67 11.61
N VAL A 383 -25.83 12.12 10.42
CA VAL A 383 -25.14 10.90 9.92
C VAL A 383 -23.63 11.13 9.85
N ARG A 384 -23.20 12.29 9.35
CA ARG A 384 -21.78 12.65 9.30
C ARG A 384 -21.15 12.75 10.68
N THR A 385 -21.83 13.40 11.63
CA THR A 385 -21.35 13.54 13.01
C THR A 385 -21.24 12.18 13.67
N HIS A 386 -22.26 11.34 13.53
CA HIS A 386 -22.29 9.98 14.05
C HIS A 386 -21.12 9.13 13.52
N MET A 387 -20.91 9.11 12.19
CA MET A 387 -19.80 8.35 11.59
C MET A 387 -18.42 8.90 11.96
N THR A 388 -18.30 10.22 12.18
CA THR A 388 -17.05 10.84 12.64
C THR A 388 -16.73 10.47 14.08
N VAL A 389 -17.73 10.48 14.97
CA VAL A 389 -17.58 10.02 16.36
C VAL A 389 -17.16 8.55 16.39
N ARG A 390 -17.79 7.71 15.57
CA ARG A 390 -17.44 6.30 15.43
C ARG A 390 -16.01 6.10 14.92
N ALA A 391 -15.61 6.80 13.87
CA ALA A 391 -14.23 6.76 13.36
C ALA A 391 -13.23 7.18 14.46
N LYS A 392 -13.55 8.19 15.26
CA LYS A 392 -12.70 8.65 16.37
C LYS A 392 -12.52 7.58 17.45
N ALA A 393 -13.55 6.77 17.71
CA ALA A 393 -13.48 5.66 18.64
C ALA A 393 -12.71 4.44 18.09
N MET A 394 -12.90 4.12 16.80
CA MET A 394 -12.34 2.89 16.21
C MET A 394 -10.89 3.01 15.76
N LEU A 395 -10.48 4.15 15.20
CA LEU A 395 -9.17 4.30 14.54
C LEU A 395 -7.95 4.19 15.50
N PRO A 396 -8.00 4.68 16.75
CA PRO A 396 -6.92 4.45 17.71
C PRO A 396 -6.73 2.96 18.00
N THR A 397 -7.82 2.23 18.22
CA THR A 397 -7.79 0.78 18.45
C THR A 397 -7.26 0.03 17.24
N ALA A 398 -7.70 0.39 16.03
CA ALA A 398 -7.19 -0.19 14.79
C ALA A 398 -5.68 0.10 14.57
N THR A 399 -5.21 1.27 15.00
CA THR A 399 -3.79 1.61 15.01
C THR A 399 -3.01 0.76 16.00
N ALA A 400 -3.52 0.56 17.22
CA ALA A 400 -2.90 -0.30 18.22
C ALA A 400 -2.80 -1.75 17.71
N TRP A 401 -3.84 -2.28 17.06
CA TRP A 401 -3.81 -3.59 16.40
C TRP A 401 -2.80 -3.66 15.25
N SER A 402 -2.57 -2.55 14.55
CA SER A 402 -1.54 -2.49 13.50
C SER A 402 -0.13 -2.52 14.07
N VAL A 403 0.10 -1.87 15.21
CA VAL A 403 1.37 -1.96 15.95
C VAL A 403 1.56 -3.39 16.45
N LEU A 404 0.54 -3.99 17.08
CA LEU A 404 0.59 -5.37 17.55
C LEU A 404 0.86 -6.34 16.41
N PHE A 405 0.18 -6.17 15.27
CA PHE A 405 0.45 -6.94 14.06
C PHE A 405 1.90 -6.82 13.62
N GLY A 406 2.43 -5.60 13.54
CA GLY A 406 3.83 -5.36 13.21
C GLY A 406 4.78 -6.07 14.19
N LEU A 407 4.48 -6.04 15.49
CA LEU A 407 5.24 -6.75 16.52
C LEU A 407 5.18 -8.27 16.32
N VAL A 408 4.00 -8.83 16.05
CA VAL A 408 3.84 -10.28 15.78
C VAL A 408 4.65 -10.71 14.57
N VAL A 409 4.82 -9.84 13.56
CA VAL A 409 5.61 -10.17 12.35
C VAL A 409 7.11 -9.94 12.56
N VAL A 410 7.52 -8.86 13.23
CA VAL A 410 8.93 -8.47 13.33
C VAL A 410 9.60 -9.07 14.56
N LEU A 411 8.93 -9.11 15.72
CA LEU A 411 9.54 -9.60 16.96
C LEU A 411 10.09 -11.03 16.84
N PRO A 412 9.39 -11.99 16.19
CA PRO A 412 9.95 -13.33 16.07
C PRO A 412 11.22 -13.36 15.22
N THR A 413 11.39 -12.54 14.18
CA THR A 413 12.67 -12.46 13.46
C THR A 413 13.84 -12.01 14.34
N LEU A 414 13.55 -11.30 15.43
CA LEU A 414 14.56 -10.81 16.39
C LEU A 414 14.85 -11.83 17.50
N LEU A 415 13.87 -12.69 17.81
CA LEU A 415 13.97 -13.73 18.83
C LEU A 415 14.51 -15.05 18.27
N ILE A 416 14.37 -15.26 16.97
CA ILE A 416 14.90 -16.44 16.29
C ILE A 416 16.44 -16.41 16.41
N PRO A 417 17.06 -17.49 16.90
CA PRO A 417 18.51 -17.59 17.05
C PRO A 417 19.25 -17.15 15.78
N LYS A 418 20.33 -16.38 15.92
CA LYS A 418 21.11 -15.89 14.78
C LYS A 418 21.69 -17.03 13.94
N GLU A 419 21.87 -18.19 14.55
CA GLU A 419 22.29 -19.45 13.93
C GLU A 419 21.31 -19.94 12.86
N LEU A 420 20.04 -19.51 12.94
CA LEU A 420 19.06 -19.75 11.88
C LEU A 420 19.20 -18.73 10.75
N ASP A 421 19.79 -17.54 10.91
CA ASP A 421 19.97 -16.60 9.79
C ASP A 421 18.74 -16.45 8.86
N LEU A 422 17.53 -16.40 9.46
CA LEU A 422 16.31 -16.22 8.68
C LEU A 422 16.36 -14.84 8.02
N PRO A 423 16.17 -14.75 6.69
CA PRO A 423 16.02 -13.47 6.04
C PRO A 423 14.91 -12.68 6.71
N LEU A 424 15.16 -11.40 7.00
CA LEU A 424 14.19 -10.51 7.66
C LEU A 424 12.84 -10.44 6.91
N MET A 425 12.85 -10.72 5.60
CA MET A 425 11.67 -10.76 4.74
C MET A 425 10.89 -12.08 4.79
N THR A 426 11.35 -13.12 5.50
CA THR A 426 10.69 -14.42 5.55
C THR A 426 9.29 -14.33 6.15
N LEU A 427 9.15 -13.70 7.34
CA LEU A 427 7.85 -13.56 8.00
C LEU A 427 6.91 -12.60 7.25
N PRO A 428 7.35 -11.40 6.82
CA PRO A 428 6.55 -10.56 5.92
C PRO A 428 6.09 -11.29 4.64
N GLY A 429 6.96 -12.11 4.05
CA GLY A 429 6.64 -12.94 2.87
C GLY A 429 5.57 -13.98 3.16
N LEU A 430 5.66 -14.69 4.30
CA LEU A 430 4.65 -15.64 4.74
C LEU A 430 3.27 -14.96 4.95
N VAL A 431 3.28 -13.80 5.60
CA VAL A 431 2.07 -13.00 5.85
C VAL A 431 1.43 -12.53 4.53
N LEU A 432 2.25 -12.10 3.58
CA LEU A 432 1.80 -11.76 2.23
C LEU A 432 1.22 -12.99 1.52
N ALA A 433 1.81 -14.18 1.71
CA ALA A 433 1.35 -15.41 1.08
C ALA A 433 -0.04 -15.78 1.59
N VAL A 434 -0.29 -15.66 2.90
CA VAL A 434 -1.62 -15.85 3.49
C VAL A 434 -2.64 -14.90 2.87
N ALA A 435 -2.34 -13.60 2.86
CA ALA A 435 -3.23 -12.59 2.30
C ALA A 435 -3.56 -12.85 0.83
N TRP A 436 -2.55 -13.23 0.04
CA TRP A 436 -2.71 -13.54 -1.37
C TRP A 436 -3.54 -14.81 -1.59
N VAL A 437 -3.30 -15.87 -0.82
CA VAL A 437 -4.10 -17.11 -0.88
C VAL A 437 -5.55 -16.84 -0.50
N LEU A 438 -5.80 -16.04 0.55
CA LEU A 438 -7.15 -15.64 0.93
C LEU A 438 -7.86 -14.91 -0.22
N ASP A 439 -7.21 -13.89 -0.81
CA ASP A 439 -7.80 -13.11 -1.90
C ASP A 439 -8.03 -13.95 -3.17
N VAL A 440 -7.07 -14.79 -3.58
CA VAL A 440 -7.23 -15.71 -4.73
C VAL A 440 -8.34 -16.72 -4.46
N SER A 441 -8.42 -17.26 -3.23
CA SER A 441 -9.45 -18.23 -2.87
C SER A 441 -10.86 -17.60 -2.89
N HIS A 442 -11.00 -16.38 -2.39
CA HIS A 442 -12.27 -15.64 -2.40
C HIS A 442 -12.70 -15.30 -3.82
N GLU A 443 -11.78 -14.81 -4.65
CA GLU A 443 -12.08 -14.51 -6.05
C GLU A 443 -12.43 -15.79 -6.84
N ALA A 444 -11.68 -16.88 -6.65
CA ALA A 444 -11.94 -18.15 -7.32
C ALA A 444 -13.29 -18.75 -6.91
N ARG A 445 -13.66 -18.70 -5.62
CA ARG A 445 -15.00 -19.12 -5.15
C ARG A 445 -16.10 -18.23 -5.75
N GLY A 446 -15.90 -16.92 -5.79
CA GLY A 446 -16.84 -15.99 -6.43
C GLY A 446 -17.09 -16.36 -7.90
N LEU A 447 -16.02 -16.60 -8.66
CA LEU A 447 -16.10 -16.92 -10.10
C LEU A 447 -16.77 -18.27 -10.40
N ARG A 448 -16.80 -19.21 -9.44
CA ARG A 448 -17.52 -20.49 -9.62
C ARG A 448 -19.03 -20.31 -9.73
N HIS A 449 -19.58 -19.26 -9.12
CA HIS A 449 -21.02 -19.05 -9.03
C HIS A 449 -21.53 -17.98 -9.98
N ARG A 450 -20.73 -16.96 -10.32
CA ARG A 450 -21.18 -15.78 -11.08
C ARG A 450 -20.07 -15.19 -11.95
N THR A 451 -20.47 -14.51 -13.03
CA THR A 451 -19.61 -13.52 -13.70
C THR A 451 -19.42 -12.32 -12.79
N TRP A 452 -18.21 -11.80 -12.73
CA TRP A 452 -17.87 -10.64 -11.93
C TRP A 452 -17.24 -9.58 -12.83
N THR A 453 -17.77 -8.37 -12.78
CA THR A 453 -17.31 -7.22 -13.56
C THR A 453 -16.91 -6.09 -12.60
N PRO A 454 -15.77 -5.43 -12.80
CA PRO A 454 -15.38 -4.28 -11.99
C PRO A 454 -16.38 -3.13 -12.18
N ALA A 455 -17.09 -2.78 -11.11
CA ALA A 455 -18.01 -1.64 -11.09
C ALA A 455 -17.30 -0.35 -10.69
N TRP A 456 -16.43 -0.41 -9.67
CA TRP A 456 -15.86 0.78 -9.07
C TRP A 456 -14.50 0.52 -8.39
N PRO A 457 -13.51 1.39 -8.57
CA PRO A 457 -12.25 1.32 -7.83
C PRO A 457 -12.36 1.99 -6.45
N LEU A 458 -12.03 1.27 -5.39
CA LEU A 458 -11.82 1.82 -4.05
C LEU A 458 -10.32 2.05 -3.81
N HIS A 459 -9.97 3.22 -3.30
CA HIS A 459 -8.56 3.57 -3.07
C HIS A 459 -8.14 3.50 -1.60
N SER A 460 -9.01 2.98 -0.74
CA SER A 460 -8.82 2.94 0.70
C SER A 460 -9.42 1.64 1.21
N VAL A 461 -8.63 0.89 1.97
CA VAL A 461 -9.11 -0.35 2.62
C VAL A 461 -10.23 -0.05 3.60
N LEU A 462 -10.19 1.12 4.24
CA LEU A 462 -11.21 1.56 5.18
C LEU A 462 -12.58 1.80 4.53
N ASP A 463 -12.64 1.87 3.20
CA ASP A 463 -13.88 2.09 2.47
C ASP A 463 -14.52 0.78 2.01
N VAL A 464 -13.82 -0.35 2.11
CA VAL A 464 -14.28 -1.65 1.61
C VAL A 464 -15.57 -2.07 2.29
N GLU A 465 -15.56 -2.19 3.62
CA GLU A 465 -16.75 -2.63 4.37
C GLU A 465 -17.93 -1.65 4.25
N PRO A 466 -17.76 -0.32 4.40
CA PRO A 466 -18.85 0.63 4.13
C PRO A 466 -19.43 0.49 2.72
N ALA A 467 -18.58 0.34 1.70
CA ALA A 467 -19.01 0.23 0.32
C ALA A 467 -19.77 -1.08 0.06
N LEU A 468 -19.25 -2.22 0.55
CA LEU A 468 -19.91 -3.51 0.43
C LEU A 468 -21.22 -3.54 1.23
N GLY A 469 -21.26 -2.91 2.40
CA GLY A 469 -22.47 -2.73 3.20
C GLY A 469 -23.53 -1.92 2.46
N ALA A 470 -23.15 -0.82 1.81
CA ALA A 470 -24.07 -0.01 1.00
C ALA A 470 -24.63 -0.77 -0.21
N LEU A 471 -23.82 -1.62 -0.86
CA LEU A 471 -24.27 -2.47 -1.96
C LEU A 471 -25.20 -3.59 -1.46
N THR A 472 -24.88 -4.18 -0.31
CA THR A 472 -25.73 -5.20 0.33
C THR A 472 -27.08 -4.62 0.71
N ALA A 473 -27.12 -3.40 1.28
CA ALA A 473 -28.36 -2.69 1.60
C ALA A 473 -29.20 -2.36 0.34
N ALA A 474 -28.58 -2.30 -0.82
CA ALA A 474 -29.24 -2.12 -2.11
C ALA A 474 -29.57 -3.45 -2.83
N ASP A 475 -29.40 -4.59 -2.15
CA ASP A 475 -29.55 -5.94 -2.70
C ASP A 475 -28.66 -6.18 -3.94
N ILE A 476 -27.45 -5.60 -3.93
CA ILE A 476 -26.45 -5.76 -4.99
C ILE A 476 -25.35 -6.69 -4.48
N PRO A 477 -25.24 -7.91 -5.03
CA PRO A 477 -24.15 -8.82 -4.71
C PRO A 477 -22.80 -8.20 -5.11
N ALA A 478 -21.87 -8.12 -4.18
CA ALA A 478 -20.58 -7.48 -4.40
C ALA A 478 -19.46 -8.20 -3.66
N MET A 479 -18.24 -8.09 -4.20
CA MET A 479 -17.01 -8.48 -3.51
C MET A 479 -15.89 -7.50 -3.83
N ALA A 480 -14.95 -7.31 -2.91
CA ALA A 480 -13.75 -6.50 -3.16
C ALA A 480 -12.57 -7.40 -3.52
N ARG A 481 -12.01 -7.22 -4.72
CA ARG A 481 -10.83 -7.95 -5.17
C ARG A 481 -9.59 -7.47 -4.44
N GLY A 482 -8.78 -8.38 -3.91
CA GLY A 482 -7.46 -8.04 -3.35
C GLY A 482 -7.52 -7.34 -1.98
N ALA A 483 -8.64 -7.46 -1.25
CA ALA A 483 -8.88 -6.72 -0.01
C ALA A 483 -7.87 -7.08 1.10
N SER A 484 -7.45 -8.34 1.20
CA SER A 484 -6.56 -8.84 2.25
C SER A 484 -5.12 -8.35 2.01
N VAL A 485 -4.61 -8.54 0.78
CA VAL A 485 -3.31 -7.99 0.36
C VAL A 485 -3.29 -6.48 0.53
N ARG A 486 -4.42 -5.82 0.26
CA ARG A 486 -4.50 -4.39 0.46
C ARG A 486 -4.51 -3.92 1.89
N GLY A 487 -5.09 -4.68 2.82
CA GLY A 487 -4.91 -4.44 4.25
C GLY A 487 -3.43 -4.38 4.64
N LEU A 488 -2.60 -5.23 4.03
CA LEU A 488 -1.15 -5.21 4.26
C LEU A 488 -0.44 -4.00 3.64
N PHE A 489 -0.98 -3.45 2.56
CA PHE A 489 -0.34 -2.36 1.84
C PHE A 489 -1.23 -1.13 1.69
N HIS A 490 -1.91 -0.70 2.74
CA HIS A 490 -2.96 0.34 2.66
C HIS A 490 -2.56 1.62 1.90
N ILE A 491 -1.30 2.06 1.99
CA ILE A 491 -0.78 3.28 1.36
C ILE A 491 -0.73 3.18 -0.17
N PHE A 492 -0.62 1.98 -0.76
CA PHE A 492 -0.55 1.97 -2.24
C PHE A 492 -1.91 2.23 -2.89
N GLY A 493 -3.02 2.38 -2.13
CA GLY A 493 -4.40 2.45 -2.63
C GLY A 493 -4.66 3.43 -3.81
N PRO A 494 -3.95 4.56 -3.92
CA PRO A 494 -4.02 5.42 -5.11
C PRO A 494 -3.48 4.77 -6.40
N TYR A 495 -2.56 3.81 -6.30
CA TYR A 495 -1.81 3.25 -7.43
C TYR A 495 -2.38 1.93 -7.94
N HIS A 496 -2.93 1.14 -7.02
CA HIS A 496 -3.53 -0.16 -7.32
C HIS A 496 -4.90 -0.23 -6.60
N PRO A 497 -5.98 0.24 -7.25
CA PRO A 497 -7.28 0.29 -6.61
C PRO A 497 -7.79 -1.11 -6.27
N LEU A 498 -8.62 -1.17 -5.23
CA LEU A 498 -9.47 -2.32 -4.92
C LEU A 498 -10.67 -2.28 -5.83
N ASP A 499 -10.72 -3.16 -6.82
CA ASP A 499 -11.89 -3.26 -7.68
C ASP A 499 -13.05 -3.90 -6.90
N VAL A 500 -14.15 -3.17 -6.78
CA VAL A 500 -15.44 -3.71 -6.36
C VAL A 500 -16.04 -4.41 -7.55
N LEU A 501 -16.13 -5.73 -7.43
CA LEU A 501 -16.69 -6.60 -8.43
C LEU A 501 -18.17 -6.84 -8.14
N VAL A 502 -19.02 -6.71 -9.16
CA VAL A 502 -20.45 -7.02 -9.10
C VAL A 502 -20.86 -7.86 -10.33
N PRO A 503 -22.01 -8.56 -10.31
CA PRO A 503 -22.50 -9.22 -11.51
C PRO A 503 -22.78 -8.20 -12.63
N PRO A 504 -22.59 -8.55 -13.92
CA PRO A 504 -22.70 -7.61 -15.05
C PRO A 504 -24.00 -6.78 -15.05
N GLY A 505 -25.13 -7.39 -14.69
CA GLY A 505 -26.44 -6.71 -14.63
C GLY A 505 -26.57 -5.63 -13.56
N HIS A 506 -25.66 -5.58 -12.57
CA HIS A 506 -25.69 -4.61 -11.48
C HIS A 506 -24.63 -3.50 -11.60
N VAL A 507 -23.81 -3.48 -12.66
CA VAL A 507 -22.68 -2.53 -12.77
C VAL A 507 -23.13 -1.08 -12.66
N GLU A 508 -24.17 -0.67 -13.39
CA GLU A 508 -24.68 0.71 -13.35
C GLU A 508 -25.37 1.05 -12.02
N ALA A 509 -26.09 0.10 -11.43
CA ALA A 509 -26.68 0.29 -10.11
C ALA A 509 -25.60 0.47 -9.03
N ALA A 510 -24.56 -0.38 -9.06
CA ALA A 510 -23.42 -0.30 -8.15
C ALA A 510 -22.65 1.01 -8.32
N ARG A 511 -22.40 1.45 -9.57
CA ARG A 511 -21.77 2.76 -9.86
C ARG A 511 -22.58 3.93 -9.29
N ARG A 512 -23.92 3.87 -9.37
CA ARG A 512 -24.78 4.90 -8.75
C ARG A 512 -24.67 4.91 -7.23
N VAL A 513 -24.64 3.76 -6.58
CA VAL A 513 -24.49 3.66 -5.12
C VAL A 513 -23.10 4.16 -4.68
N LEU A 514 -22.04 3.69 -5.34
CA LEU A 514 -20.65 3.97 -4.95
C LEU A 514 -20.16 5.37 -5.39
N GLY A 515 -20.62 5.85 -6.55
CA GLY A 515 -20.23 7.16 -7.09
C GLY A 515 -20.74 8.34 -6.26
N ARG A 516 -21.87 8.16 -5.57
CA ARG A 516 -22.41 9.16 -4.62
C ARG A 516 -21.55 9.28 -3.36
N GLY A 517 -20.94 8.18 -2.92
CA GLY A 517 -20.08 8.12 -1.73
C GLY A 517 -18.79 8.94 -1.84
N ASN A 518 -18.28 9.18 -3.06
CA ASN A 518 -16.98 9.81 -3.28
C ASN A 518 -17.05 11.32 -3.62
N GLY A 519 -18.15 12.00 -3.28
CA GLY A 519 -18.20 13.47 -3.33
C GLY A 519 -18.48 14.08 -4.71
N GLY A 520 -19.28 13.40 -5.55
CA GLY A 520 -19.80 14.00 -6.78
C GLY A 520 -18.81 13.95 -7.95
N TRP A 521 -18.54 12.75 -8.44
CA TRP A 521 -18.17 12.60 -9.85
C TRP A 521 -19.40 13.00 -10.69
N PRO A 522 -19.27 13.76 -11.79
CA PRO A 522 -20.45 14.22 -12.54
C PRO A 522 -21.30 13.02 -12.96
N PRO A 523 -22.63 13.20 -13.05
CA PRO A 523 -23.51 12.14 -13.52
C PRO A 523 -22.97 11.60 -14.85
N PRO A 524 -23.22 10.31 -15.18
CA PRO A 524 -22.93 9.81 -16.52
C PRO A 524 -23.48 10.84 -17.49
N VAL A 525 -22.64 11.26 -18.44
CA VAL A 525 -23.08 12.05 -19.59
C VAL A 525 -24.29 11.29 -20.10
N THR A 526 -25.48 11.84 -19.86
CA THR A 526 -26.68 11.28 -20.43
C THR A 526 -26.42 11.36 -21.91
N ASP A 527 -26.35 10.20 -22.56
CA ASP A 527 -26.38 10.10 -24.00
C ASP A 527 -27.71 10.71 -24.45
N THR A 528 -27.73 12.05 -24.52
CA THR A 528 -28.62 12.82 -25.35
C THR A 528 -28.05 12.71 -26.75
N VAL A 529 -28.02 11.48 -27.26
CA VAL A 529 -28.04 11.24 -28.69
C VAL A 529 -29.50 11.43 -29.08
N ALA A 530 -29.77 12.62 -29.60
CA ALA A 530 -31.00 12.94 -30.32
C ALA A 530 -31.10 12.09 -31.60
#